data_AF-A0A7C5QMF2-F1
#
_entry.id   AF-A0A7C5QMF2-F1
#
_cell.length_a   1.000
_cell.length_b   1.000
_cell.length_c   1.000
_cell.angle_alpha   90.00
_cell.angle_beta   90.00
_cell.angle_gamma   90.00
#
_symmetry.space_group_name_H-M   'P 1'
#
loop_
_entity.id
_entity.type
_entity.pdbx_description
1 polymer ?
#
loop_
_entity_poly.entity_id
_entity_poly.type
_entity_poly.pdbx_seq_one_letter_code
_entity_poly.pdbx_strand_id
1 'polypeptide(L)'
;MRRTLLVSGLAFLSTIGAHASSHTPSYPAKVCGLERVRVFESSGEGTSAIYASPPGTPSDQIAIFFAANMDVNTDGNLRSYHPDDPKGGTLALNTVLNAIGDAWDENGRLLDCDVGASGKRDIGLRSGSCKKEYYAAFTGARENGFDKNRFPKVDMSAVIATRDGVPCYSDGYFVSVTRLPFDTRKAECDPGHWFDSLAFNLTVYPPRQLYAILEDGSRLITDKGDLAITLYRSEDSGEERLAFAINGDSGPKGKLGEGSVALLAALQGISIPEEPTKEWVRDLPLEKVYYLIFPAPENDLSKNGQGGTQGQITQAKIDNFGRTVFDAWAAAAGFATGEDRLKRCVSDLTPG
;
A
#
# COMPACT_ATOMS: atom_id res chain seq x y z
N MET A 1 44.39 20.34 -50.08
CA MET A 1 44.16 19.65 -48.79
C MET A 1 43.27 18.44 -49.03
N ARG A 2 43.85 17.23 -49.04
CA ARG A 2 43.14 15.95 -49.21
C ARG A 2 42.82 15.38 -47.82
N ARG A 3 41.56 15.02 -47.55
CA ARG A 3 41.15 14.29 -46.35
C ARG A 3 40.99 12.80 -46.68
N THR A 4 41.73 11.99 -45.93
CA THR A 4 41.75 10.53 -45.97
C THR A 4 40.59 9.98 -45.13
N LEU A 5 39.82 9.05 -45.68
CA LEU A 5 38.82 8.24 -44.98
C LEU A 5 39.52 7.05 -44.29
N LEU A 6 39.32 6.88 -42.98
CA LEU A 6 39.61 5.65 -42.25
C LEU A 6 38.30 4.87 -42.06
N VAL A 7 38.30 3.62 -42.51
CA VAL A 7 37.24 2.63 -42.27
C VAL A 7 37.75 1.70 -41.17
N SER A 8 37.06 1.67 -40.03
CA SER A 8 37.28 0.69 -38.96
C SER A 8 36.08 -0.25 -38.88
N GLY A 9 36.33 -1.53 -39.15
CA GLY A 9 35.36 -2.61 -38.99
C GLY A 9 35.20 -3.00 -37.52
N LEU A 10 33.96 -3.06 -37.06
CA LEU A 10 33.59 -3.66 -35.77
C LEU A 10 33.22 -5.14 -35.99
N ALA A 11 33.87 -6.03 -35.24
CA ALA A 11 33.53 -7.44 -35.15
C ALA A 11 32.30 -7.63 -34.23
N PHE A 12 31.32 -8.39 -34.69
CA PHE A 12 30.19 -8.86 -33.88
C PHE A 12 30.67 -9.98 -32.94
N LEU A 13 30.72 -9.72 -31.64
CA LEU A 13 30.77 -10.78 -30.61
C LEU A 13 29.34 -11.26 -30.33
N SER A 14 29.06 -12.52 -30.65
CA SER A 14 27.87 -13.23 -30.17
C SER A 14 27.97 -13.43 -28.65
N THR A 15 27.17 -12.69 -27.89
CA THR A 15 26.95 -12.96 -26.46
C THR A 15 26.09 -14.21 -26.30
N ILE A 16 26.68 -15.26 -25.75
CA ILE A 16 26.00 -16.46 -25.25
C ILE A 16 25.13 -16.01 -24.07
N GLY A 17 23.81 -16.06 -24.23
CA GLY A 17 22.86 -15.76 -23.16
C GLY A 17 22.95 -16.78 -22.05
N ALA A 18 23.49 -16.38 -20.89
CA ALA A 18 23.42 -17.16 -19.68
C ALA A 18 21.95 -17.25 -19.24
N HIS A 19 21.37 -18.46 -19.28
CA HIS A 19 20.10 -18.73 -18.61
C HIS A 19 20.32 -18.62 -17.10
N ALA A 20 19.89 -17.51 -16.52
CA ALA A 20 19.82 -17.35 -15.07
C ALA A 20 18.89 -18.43 -14.51
N SER A 21 19.45 -19.43 -13.84
CA SER A 21 18.68 -20.44 -13.14
C SER A 21 17.90 -19.76 -12.02
N SER A 22 16.57 -19.67 -12.16
CA SER A 22 15.67 -19.07 -11.18
C SER A 22 15.76 -19.86 -9.87
N HIS A 23 16.57 -19.38 -8.93
CA HIS A 23 16.61 -19.92 -7.57
C HIS A 23 15.32 -19.48 -6.87
N THR A 24 14.38 -20.41 -6.71
CA THR A 24 13.21 -20.17 -5.86
C THR A 24 13.71 -19.95 -4.43
N PRO A 25 13.41 -18.81 -3.79
CA PRO A 25 13.81 -18.57 -2.41
C PRO A 25 13.31 -19.69 -1.49
N SER A 26 14.21 -20.26 -0.69
CA SER A 26 13.83 -21.23 0.34
C SER A 26 13.38 -20.48 1.59
N TYR A 27 12.08 -20.52 1.90
CA TYR A 27 11.54 -19.93 3.11
C TYR A 27 11.53 -20.94 4.27
N PRO A 28 11.85 -20.55 5.51
CA PRO A 28 11.72 -21.42 6.66
C PRO A 28 10.26 -21.80 6.91
N ALA A 29 10.03 -22.98 7.51
CA ALA A 29 8.68 -23.44 7.86
C ALA A 29 8.10 -22.68 9.06
N LYS A 30 8.96 -22.18 9.96
CA LYS A 30 8.58 -21.40 11.14
C LYS A 30 9.49 -20.20 11.33
N VAL A 31 8.95 -19.13 11.89
CA VAL A 31 9.63 -17.88 12.20
C VAL A 31 9.07 -17.38 13.54
N CYS A 32 9.91 -17.20 14.57
CA CYS A 32 9.53 -16.72 15.91
C CYS A 32 8.26 -17.37 16.52
N GLY A 33 8.07 -18.67 16.25
CA GLY A 33 6.90 -19.45 16.70
C GLY A 33 5.67 -19.34 15.79
N LEU A 34 5.70 -18.53 14.74
CA LEU A 34 4.70 -18.46 13.68
C LEU A 34 4.98 -19.52 12.61
N GLU A 35 3.93 -20.04 11.98
CA GLU A 35 3.99 -21.07 10.95
C GLU A 35 3.75 -20.47 9.56
N ARG A 36 4.51 -20.91 8.56
CA ARG A 36 4.32 -20.47 7.18
C ARG A 36 2.99 -20.99 6.64
N VAL A 37 2.05 -20.09 6.38
CA VAL A 37 0.72 -20.43 5.86
C VAL A 37 0.63 -20.41 4.34
N ARG A 38 1.43 -19.56 3.68
CA ARG A 38 1.50 -19.49 2.21
C ARG A 38 2.72 -18.74 1.71
N VAL A 39 2.97 -18.86 0.41
CA VAL A 39 3.84 -17.93 -0.34
C VAL A 39 2.92 -17.07 -1.20
N PHE A 40 3.15 -15.76 -1.18
CA PHE A 40 2.48 -14.77 -1.99
C PHE A 40 3.39 -14.38 -3.15
N GLU A 41 2.87 -14.36 -4.37
CA GLU A 41 3.59 -13.88 -5.55
C GLU A 41 3.07 -12.48 -5.87
N SER A 42 3.87 -11.45 -5.60
CA SER A 42 3.51 -10.07 -5.93
C SER A 42 3.75 -9.82 -7.40
N SER A 43 2.83 -9.13 -8.06
CA SER A 43 2.94 -8.76 -9.47
C SER A 43 4.13 -7.81 -9.67
N GLY A 44 5.26 -8.35 -10.13
CA GLY A 44 6.47 -7.58 -10.45
C GLY A 44 7.44 -7.33 -9.29
N GLU A 45 7.13 -7.77 -8.07
CA GLU A 45 7.94 -7.48 -6.86
C GLU A 45 8.48 -8.77 -6.20
N GLY A 46 8.27 -9.93 -6.83
CA GLY A 46 8.81 -11.21 -6.36
C GLY A 46 7.86 -11.99 -5.47
N THR A 47 8.40 -12.71 -4.50
CA THR A 47 7.61 -13.58 -3.61
C THR A 47 7.82 -13.20 -2.15
N SER A 48 6.79 -13.36 -1.34
CA SER A 48 6.83 -13.15 0.11
C SER A 48 6.20 -14.34 0.82
N ALA A 49 6.90 -14.93 1.78
CA ALA A 49 6.29 -15.91 2.68
C ALA A 49 5.43 -15.20 3.73
N ILE A 50 4.21 -15.71 3.93
CA ILE A 50 3.29 -15.26 4.96
C ILE A 50 3.30 -16.29 6.08
N TYR A 51 3.50 -15.80 7.30
CA TYR A 51 3.53 -16.57 8.53
C TYR A 51 2.34 -16.16 9.40
N ALA A 52 1.77 -17.09 10.16
CA ALA A 52 0.69 -16.79 11.08
C ALA A 52 0.81 -17.59 12.38
N SER A 53 0.14 -17.14 13.43
CA SER A 53 0.01 -17.93 14.67
C SER A 53 -0.59 -19.31 14.36
N PRO A 54 -0.12 -20.39 15.03
CA PRO A 54 -0.64 -21.73 14.80
C PRO A 54 -2.11 -21.87 15.25
N PRO A 55 -2.86 -22.85 14.71
CA PRO A 55 -4.21 -23.17 15.20
C PRO A 55 -4.21 -23.42 16.72
N GLY A 56 -5.27 -22.97 17.41
CA GLY A 56 -5.38 -23.03 18.87
C GLY A 56 -4.74 -21.86 19.62
N THR A 57 -4.08 -20.92 18.92
CA THR A 57 -3.66 -19.66 19.54
C THR A 57 -4.89 -18.85 19.98
N PRO A 58 -4.92 -18.28 21.20
CA PRO A 58 -5.98 -17.37 21.63
C PRO A 58 -6.21 -16.25 20.61
N SER A 59 -7.47 -15.88 20.36
CA SER A 59 -7.82 -14.96 19.26
C SER A 59 -7.08 -13.63 19.36
N ASP A 60 -7.02 -13.04 20.56
CA ASP A 60 -6.32 -11.80 20.89
C ASP A 60 -4.79 -11.85 20.70
N GLN A 61 -4.23 -13.04 20.51
CA GLN A 61 -2.79 -13.28 20.29
C GLN A 61 -2.48 -13.76 18.87
N ILE A 62 -3.48 -13.88 18.00
CA ILE A 62 -3.25 -14.22 16.60
C ILE A 62 -2.53 -13.08 15.90
N ALA A 63 -1.43 -13.39 15.24
CA ALA A 63 -0.66 -12.45 14.45
C ALA A 63 -0.33 -13.05 13.07
N ILE A 64 -0.16 -12.17 12.08
CA ILE A 64 0.28 -12.49 10.73
C ILE A 64 1.57 -11.70 10.47
N PHE A 65 2.63 -12.38 10.05
CA PHE A 65 3.94 -11.80 9.79
C PHE A 65 4.39 -12.03 8.34
N PHE A 66 4.96 -11.01 7.71
CA PHE A 66 5.61 -11.13 6.41
C PHE A 66 6.61 -9.99 6.17
N ALA A 67 7.41 -10.12 5.12
CA ALA A 67 8.25 -9.04 4.60
C ALA A 67 7.84 -8.70 3.17
N ALA A 68 7.81 -7.41 2.85
CA ALA A 68 7.55 -6.88 1.52
C ALA A 68 8.22 -5.51 1.37
N ASN A 69 8.34 -5.04 0.13
CA ASN A 69 8.59 -3.62 -0.12
C ASN A 69 7.43 -2.81 0.45
N MET A 70 7.65 -1.53 0.75
CA MET A 70 6.59 -0.60 1.12
C MET A 70 6.54 0.54 0.09
N ASP A 71 5.58 0.48 -0.81
CA ASP A 71 5.22 1.60 -1.68
C ASP A 71 4.46 2.68 -0.88
N VAL A 72 4.40 3.90 -1.44
CA VAL A 72 3.67 5.01 -0.82
C VAL A 72 2.24 5.09 -1.33
N ASN A 73 1.29 5.15 -0.39
CA ASN A 73 -0.11 5.45 -0.63
C ASN A 73 -0.43 6.86 -0.11
N THR A 74 -0.94 7.72 -0.99
CA THR A 74 -1.36 9.07 -0.64
C THR A 74 -2.83 9.15 -0.26
N ASP A 75 -3.64 8.13 -0.54
CA ASP A 75 -5.09 8.18 -0.45
C ASP A 75 -5.59 8.64 0.94
N GLY A 76 -6.70 9.40 0.92
CA GLY A 76 -7.26 10.07 2.09
C GLY A 76 -6.72 11.47 2.40
N ASN A 77 -5.53 11.83 1.90
CA ASN A 77 -5.06 13.22 1.99
C ASN A 77 -5.77 14.13 0.97
N LEU A 78 -6.07 15.36 1.39
CA LEU A 78 -6.72 16.35 0.53
C LEU A 78 -5.92 16.65 -0.74
N ARG A 79 -4.59 16.66 -0.66
CA ARG A 79 -3.70 17.01 -1.77
C ARG A 79 -3.30 15.81 -2.64
N SER A 80 -3.89 14.63 -2.45
CA SER A 80 -3.54 13.44 -3.25
C SER A 80 -3.77 13.65 -4.74
N TYR A 81 -4.89 14.28 -5.10
CA TYR A 81 -5.30 14.46 -6.48
C TYR A 81 -5.88 15.85 -6.71
N HIS A 82 -5.49 16.49 -7.82
CA HIS A 82 -6.00 17.81 -8.22
C HIS A 82 -6.53 17.75 -9.67
N PRO A 83 -7.72 18.28 -9.96
CA PRO A 83 -8.32 18.23 -11.30
C PRO A 83 -7.49 18.94 -12.37
N ASP A 84 -6.78 20.01 -12.01
CA ASP A 84 -5.92 20.78 -12.93
C ASP A 84 -4.46 20.36 -12.91
N ASP A 85 -4.08 19.41 -12.05
CA ASP A 85 -2.75 18.83 -12.03
C ASP A 85 -2.84 17.30 -12.08
N PRO A 86 -3.37 16.72 -13.18
CA PRO A 86 -3.62 15.28 -13.28
C PRO A 86 -2.34 14.45 -13.22
N LYS A 87 -1.17 15.07 -13.43
CA LYS A 87 0.14 14.41 -13.38
C LYS A 87 0.82 14.58 -12.02
N GLY A 88 0.35 15.47 -11.15
CA GLY A 88 0.97 15.78 -9.85
C GLY A 88 2.32 16.50 -9.98
N GLY A 89 2.45 17.46 -10.90
CA GLY A 89 3.69 18.20 -11.10
C GLY A 89 3.89 19.39 -10.17
N THR A 90 2.82 19.93 -9.58
CA THR A 90 2.89 21.19 -8.81
C THR A 90 1.96 21.23 -7.60
N LEU A 91 0.75 20.67 -7.71
CA LEU A 91 -0.29 20.79 -6.69
C LEU A 91 -0.53 19.44 -6.00
N ALA A 92 -0.69 18.38 -6.79
CA ALA A 92 -1.07 17.07 -6.28
C ALA A 92 0.15 16.24 -5.87
N LEU A 93 0.01 15.47 -4.79
CA LEU A 93 1.02 14.51 -4.31
C LEU A 93 1.07 13.25 -5.17
N ASN A 94 0.05 13.01 -5.99
CA ASN A 94 -0.06 11.83 -6.82
C ASN A 94 -0.64 12.14 -8.20
N THR A 95 -0.52 11.18 -9.12
CA THR A 95 -1.17 11.26 -10.44
C THR A 95 -2.62 10.83 -10.31
N VAL A 96 -3.55 11.51 -10.98
CA VAL A 96 -4.98 11.14 -10.99
C VAL A 96 -5.22 9.74 -11.55
N LEU A 97 -4.25 9.22 -12.31
CA LEU A 97 -4.26 7.83 -12.76
C LEU A 97 -4.19 6.82 -11.61
N ASN A 98 -3.77 7.17 -10.40
CA ASN A 98 -3.86 6.22 -9.28
C ASN A 98 -5.28 6.20 -8.69
N ALA A 99 -6.06 7.27 -8.90
CA ALA A 99 -7.46 7.33 -8.46
C ALA A 99 -8.46 6.67 -9.42
N ILE A 100 -8.13 6.53 -10.71
CA ILE A 100 -9.06 5.99 -11.70
C ILE A 100 -9.10 4.46 -11.60
N GLY A 101 -10.27 3.87 -11.40
CA GLY A 101 -10.52 2.43 -11.53
C GLY A 101 -10.67 2.06 -13.00
N ASP A 102 -11.76 2.55 -13.63
CA ASP A 102 -12.10 2.30 -15.03
C ASP A 102 -12.14 3.62 -15.83
N ALA A 103 -11.86 3.54 -17.15
CA ALA A 103 -11.93 4.69 -18.04
C ALA A 103 -12.50 4.29 -19.40
N TRP A 104 -13.17 5.22 -20.08
CA TRP A 104 -13.73 5.00 -21.41
C TRP A 104 -13.35 6.15 -22.33
N ASP A 105 -13.06 5.84 -23.58
CA ASP A 105 -12.79 6.85 -24.61
C ASP A 105 -14.07 7.58 -25.06
N GLU A 106 -13.89 8.53 -25.99
CA GLU A 106 -14.97 9.36 -26.55
C GLU A 106 -16.08 8.56 -27.26
N ASN A 107 -15.78 7.34 -27.71
CA ASN A 107 -16.73 6.45 -28.39
C ASN A 107 -17.42 5.50 -27.41
N GLY A 108 -17.12 5.61 -26.10
CA GLY A 108 -17.66 4.75 -25.07
C GLY A 108 -17.02 3.36 -24.99
N ARG A 109 -15.88 3.16 -25.65
CA ARG A 109 -15.11 1.93 -25.51
C ARG A 109 -14.34 1.98 -24.19
N LEU A 110 -14.44 0.91 -23.39
CA LEU A 110 -13.64 0.74 -22.19
C LEU A 110 -12.14 0.70 -22.57
N LEU A 111 -11.34 1.50 -21.90
CA LEU A 111 -9.89 1.50 -22.03
C LEU A 111 -9.34 0.26 -21.30
N ASP A 112 -9.30 -0.86 -22.00
CA ASP A 112 -8.69 -2.08 -21.50
C ASP A 112 -7.20 -2.11 -21.87
N CYS A 113 -6.41 -1.30 -21.17
CA CYS A 113 -4.96 -1.40 -21.23
C CYS A 113 -4.39 -2.52 -20.37
N ASP A 114 -5.26 -3.15 -19.59
CA ASP A 114 -4.91 -4.05 -18.52
C ASP A 114 -4.61 -5.46 -19.06
N VAL A 115 -5.01 -5.80 -20.29
CA VAL A 115 -4.61 -7.06 -20.94
C VAL A 115 -3.23 -6.96 -21.59
N GLY A 116 -2.19 -7.22 -20.79
CA GLY A 116 -0.93 -7.73 -21.34
C GLY A 116 -1.17 -9.03 -22.14
N ALA A 117 -0.15 -9.53 -22.85
CA ALA A 117 -0.26 -10.77 -23.65
C ALA A 117 -0.72 -12.02 -22.86
N SER A 118 -0.71 -11.95 -21.51
CA SER A 118 -1.18 -12.97 -20.59
C SER A 118 -2.69 -12.91 -20.25
N GLY A 119 -3.43 -11.90 -20.74
CA GLY A 119 -4.87 -11.74 -20.48
C GLY A 119 -5.25 -11.43 -19.02
N LYS A 120 -4.27 -11.07 -18.18
CA LYS A 120 -4.50 -10.68 -16.77
C LYS A 120 -4.39 -9.18 -16.62
N ARG A 121 -5.37 -8.59 -15.92
CA ARG A 121 -5.40 -7.17 -15.60
C ARG A 121 -4.24 -6.81 -14.67
N ASP A 122 -3.26 -6.08 -15.18
CA ASP A 122 -2.14 -5.56 -14.40
C ASP A 122 -2.22 -4.04 -14.31
N ILE A 123 -2.64 -3.55 -13.14
CA ILE A 123 -2.82 -2.12 -12.83
C ILE A 123 -1.48 -1.34 -12.97
N GLY A 124 -0.33 -2.04 -12.94
CA GLY A 124 0.99 -1.46 -13.18
C GLY A 124 1.25 -0.99 -14.62
N LEU A 125 0.37 -1.32 -15.58
CA LEU A 125 0.61 -1.10 -17.02
C LEU A 125 0.01 0.19 -17.60
N ARG A 126 -0.35 1.19 -16.78
CA ARG A 126 -0.62 2.56 -17.26
C ARG A 126 0.65 3.30 -17.71
N SER A 127 1.45 2.62 -18.53
CA SER A 127 2.67 3.10 -19.15
C SER A 127 2.44 3.31 -20.66
N GLY A 128 3.40 3.95 -21.33
CA GLY A 128 3.37 4.09 -22.80
C GLY A 128 2.13 4.80 -23.36
N SER A 129 1.54 4.23 -24.43
CA SER A 129 0.36 4.77 -25.13
C SER A 129 -0.88 4.75 -24.26
N CYS A 130 -1.07 3.72 -23.43
CA CYS A 130 -2.20 3.61 -22.53
C CYS A 130 -2.32 4.82 -21.59
N LYS A 131 -1.19 5.22 -21.00
CA LYS A 131 -1.12 6.37 -20.11
C LYS A 131 -1.73 7.63 -20.75
N LYS A 132 -1.51 7.82 -22.06
CA LYS A 132 -2.03 8.96 -22.81
C LYS A 132 -3.55 8.86 -22.98
N GLU A 133 -4.08 7.67 -23.28
CA GLU A 133 -5.52 7.43 -23.43
C GLU A 133 -6.26 7.69 -22.12
N TYR A 134 -5.73 7.23 -20.98
CA TYR A 134 -6.33 7.49 -19.67
C TYR A 134 -6.34 8.97 -19.31
N TYR A 135 -5.25 9.70 -19.56
CA TYR A 135 -5.25 11.15 -19.35
C TYR A 135 -6.24 11.86 -20.28
N ALA A 136 -6.35 11.44 -21.55
CA ALA A 136 -7.34 11.99 -22.47
C ALA A 136 -8.76 11.73 -21.98
N ALA A 137 -9.05 10.52 -21.51
CA ALA A 137 -10.35 10.17 -20.94
C ALA A 137 -10.67 11.01 -19.70
N PHE A 138 -9.71 11.17 -18.78
CA PHE A 138 -9.86 12.04 -17.62
C PHE A 138 -10.13 13.49 -18.00
N THR A 139 -9.33 14.05 -18.92
CA THR A 139 -9.49 15.44 -19.38
C THR A 139 -10.87 15.66 -19.99
N GLY A 140 -11.34 14.77 -20.87
CA GLY A 140 -12.67 14.93 -21.46
C GLY A 140 -13.81 14.66 -20.48
N ALA A 141 -13.63 13.74 -19.51
CA ALA A 141 -14.60 13.54 -18.43
C ALA A 141 -14.74 14.83 -17.60
N ARG A 142 -13.62 15.46 -17.23
CA ARG A 142 -13.59 16.74 -16.53
C ARG A 142 -14.25 17.86 -17.33
N GLU A 143 -13.96 17.99 -18.62
CA GLU A 143 -14.58 18.99 -19.51
C GLU A 143 -16.10 18.80 -19.66
N ASN A 144 -16.58 17.57 -19.56
CA ASN A 144 -18.00 17.24 -19.54
C ASN A 144 -18.64 17.31 -18.13
N GLY A 145 -17.92 17.82 -17.13
CA GLY A 145 -18.40 17.96 -15.75
C GLY A 145 -18.57 16.63 -15.01
N PHE A 146 -17.86 15.58 -15.43
CA PHE A 146 -17.97 14.21 -14.93
C PHE A 146 -19.39 13.63 -15.05
N ASP A 147 -20.17 14.07 -16.05
CA ASP A 147 -21.48 13.48 -16.34
C ASP A 147 -21.34 12.00 -16.72
N LYS A 148 -21.81 11.10 -15.86
CA LYS A 148 -21.74 9.65 -16.04
C LYS A 148 -22.43 9.12 -17.30
N ASN A 149 -23.28 9.94 -17.95
CA ASN A 149 -23.99 9.60 -19.18
C ASN A 149 -23.28 10.08 -20.45
N ARG A 150 -22.16 10.81 -20.32
CA ARG A 150 -21.40 11.34 -21.46
C ARG A 150 -20.03 10.69 -21.51
N PHE A 151 -19.50 10.57 -22.73
CA PHE A 151 -18.15 10.08 -22.98
C PHE A 151 -17.25 11.22 -23.49
N PRO A 152 -15.93 11.16 -23.26
CA PRO A 152 -15.24 10.15 -22.44
C PRO A 152 -15.60 10.26 -20.96
N LYS A 153 -15.41 9.17 -20.20
CA LYS A 153 -15.76 9.10 -18.78
C LYS A 153 -14.70 8.33 -18.00
N VAL A 154 -14.65 8.57 -16.69
CA VAL A 154 -13.79 7.85 -15.75
C VAL A 154 -14.60 7.46 -14.51
N ASP A 155 -14.27 6.31 -13.94
CA ASP A 155 -14.69 5.91 -12.60
C ASP A 155 -13.48 6.06 -11.68
N MET A 156 -13.62 6.81 -10.59
CA MET A 156 -12.52 7.14 -9.68
C MET A 156 -12.68 6.39 -8.36
N SER A 157 -12.02 5.25 -8.22
CA SER A 157 -12.13 4.38 -7.03
C SER A 157 -11.52 4.96 -5.75
N ALA A 158 -10.55 5.88 -5.88
CA ALA A 158 -9.89 6.52 -4.73
C ALA A 158 -10.38 7.93 -4.42
N VAL A 159 -11.46 8.38 -5.10
CA VAL A 159 -12.08 9.69 -4.91
C VAL A 159 -13.57 9.50 -4.70
N ILE A 160 -14.11 10.08 -3.63
CA ILE A 160 -15.55 10.00 -3.41
C ILE A 160 -16.30 10.85 -4.44
N ALA A 161 -17.39 10.30 -4.96
CA ALA A 161 -18.29 10.99 -5.87
C ALA A 161 -19.69 11.10 -5.27
N THR A 162 -20.41 12.15 -5.68
CA THR A 162 -21.84 12.28 -5.44
C THR A 162 -22.62 11.14 -6.11
N ARG A 163 -23.90 10.99 -5.77
CA ARG A 163 -24.80 10.01 -6.40
C ARG A 163 -24.88 10.13 -7.93
N ASP A 164 -24.63 11.32 -8.46
CA ASP A 164 -24.65 11.59 -9.90
C ASP A 164 -23.33 11.25 -10.60
N GLY A 165 -22.32 10.79 -9.84
CA GLY A 165 -21.01 10.40 -10.36
C GLY A 165 -20.00 11.55 -10.42
N VAL A 166 -20.39 12.76 -10.01
CA VAL A 166 -19.50 13.92 -9.97
C VAL A 166 -18.58 13.80 -8.74
N PRO A 167 -17.24 13.81 -8.91
CA PRO A 167 -16.30 13.81 -7.81
C PRO A 167 -16.57 14.93 -6.80
N CYS A 168 -16.41 14.67 -5.51
CA CYS A 168 -16.43 15.71 -4.49
C CYS A 168 -15.13 16.52 -4.54
N TYR A 169 -15.22 17.82 -4.24
CA TYR A 169 -14.08 18.72 -4.16
C TYR A 169 -14.03 19.42 -2.80
N SER A 170 -12.81 19.70 -2.33
CA SER A 170 -12.55 20.64 -1.23
C SER A 170 -11.26 21.40 -1.53
N ASP A 171 -11.27 22.71 -1.33
CA ASP A 171 -10.12 23.61 -1.56
C ASP A 171 -9.42 23.43 -2.93
N GLY A 172 -10.20 23.11 -3.97
CA GLY A 172 -9.70 22.89 -5.34
C GLY A 172 -9.21 21.46 -5.61
N TYR A 173 -9.07 20.61 -4.61
CA TYR A 173 -8.64 19.22 -4.75
C TYR A 173 -9.82 18.26 -4.77
N PHE A 174 -9.59 17.05 -5.29
CA PHE A 174 -10.54 15.96 -5.11
C PHE A 174 -10.49 15.44 -3.69
N VAL A 175 -11.66 15.05 -3.15
CA VAL A 175 -11.72 14.38 -1.84
C VAL A 175 -11.31 12.92 -2.03
N SER A 176 -10.04 12.63 -1.71
CA SER A 176 -9.52 11.25 -1.73
C SER A 176 -10.03 10.47 -0.52
N VAL A 177 -10.20 9.15 -0.67
CA VAL A 177 -10.77 8.30 0.38
C VAL A 177 -9.85 7.16 0.78
N THR A 178 -9.91 6.79 2.05
CA THR A 178 -9.39 5.52 2.57
C THR A 178 -10.52 4.51 2.73
N ARG A 179 -10.23 3.21 2.71
CA ARG A 179 -11.24 2.17 2.95
C ARG A 179 -11.90 2.25 4.34
N LEU A 180 -11.15 2.68 5.35
CA LEU A 180 -11.61 2.95 6.69
C LEU A 180 -11.98 4.44 6.83
N PRO A 181 -13.23 4.80 7.15
CA PRO A 181 -13.56 6.19 7.48
C PRO A 181 -13.00 6.58 8.84
N PHE A 182 -12.57 7.83 8.97
CA PHE A 182 -12.08 8.44 10.20
C PHE A 182 -13.22 8.97 11.08
N ASP A 183 -14.07 9.86 10.54
CA ASP A 183 -15.19 10.48 11.26
C ASP A 183 -16.49 10.40 10.45
N THR A 184 -17.28 9.35 10.72
CA THR A 184 -18.55 9.09 10.02
C THR A 184 -19.67 10.08 10.38
N ARG A 185 -19.45 11.00 11.32
CA ARG A 185 -20.39 12.09 11.61
C ARG A 185 -20.29 13.23 10.60
N LYS A 186 -19.17 13.30 9.87
CA LYS A 186 -18.98 14.24 8.76
C LYS A 186 -19.55 13.65 7.47
N ALA A 187 -19.97 14.52 6.55
CA ALA A 187 -20.43 14.09 5.24
C ALA A 187 -19.29 13.42 4.45
N GLU A 188 -19.58 12.47 3.56
CA GLU A 188 -18.55 11.75 2.80
C GLU A 188 -17.68 12.68 1.93
N CYS A 189 -18.23 13.79 1.43
CA CYS A 189 -17.47 14.82 0.70
C CYS A 189 -16.63 15.75 1.62
N ASP A 190 -16.68 15.61 2.95
CA ASP A 190 -15.79 16.34 3.87
C ASP A 190 -14.46 15.56 3.97
N PRO A 191 -13.30 16.17 3.67
CA PRO A 191 -12.02 15.47 3.78
C PRO A 191 -11.76 14.85 5.15
N GLY A 192 -12.25 15.48 6.22
CA GLY A 192 -12.14 14.95 7.58
C GLY A 192 -13.05 13.75 7.88
N HIS A 193 -13.88 13.30 6.94
CA HIS A 193 -14.53 11.99 7.01
C HIS A 193 -13.50 10.84 6.89
N TRP A 194 -12.39 11.05 6.18
CA TRP A 194 -11.40 10.04 5.83
C TRP A 194 -10.11 10.20 6.63
N PHE A 195 -9.29 9.15 6.71
CA PHE A 195 -7.98 9.27 7.36
C PHE A 195 -7.01 10.06 6.47
N ASP A 196 -6.28 11.00 7.05
CA ASP A 196 -5.26 11.76 6.34
C ASP A 196 -3.93 10.98 6.31
N SER A 197 -3.45 10.64 5.11
CA SER A 197 -2.20 9.91 4.91
C SER A 197 -0.94 10.68 5.33
N LEU A 198 -1.02 12.01 5.50
CA LEU A 198 0.07 12.83 6.08
C LEU A 198 0.05 12.85 7.61
N ALA A 199 -1.06 12.46 8.25
CA ALA A 199 -1.23 12.59 9.70
C ALA A 199 -1.22 11.25 10.44
N PHE A 200 -1.59 10.16 9.78
CA PHE A 200 -1.73 8.85 10.40
C PHE A 200 -0.87 7.79 9.72
N ASN A 201 -0.30 6.90 10.53
CA ASN A 201 0.37 5.71 10.07
C ASN A 201 -0.68 4.68 9.64
N LEU A 202 -0.80 4.46 8.34
CA LEU A 202 -1.76 3.51 7.76
C LEU A 202 -1.00 2.48 6.93
N THR A 203 -1.42 1.24 7.01
CA THR A 203 -1.04 0.18 6.07
C THR A 203 -2.16 -0.08 5.09
N VAL A 204 -1.78 -0.53 3.89
CA VAL A 204 -2.70 -0.98 2.86
C VAL A 204 -2.71 -2.50 2.83
N TYR A 205 -3.87 -3.11 3.09
CA TYR A 205 -3.98 -4.57 3.07
C TYR A 205 -4.49 -5.07 1.71
N PRO A 206 -3.95 -6.18 1.17
CA PRO A 206 -4.54 -6.82 0.00
C PRO A 206 -5.78 -7.63 0.41
N PRO A 207 -6.98 -7.30 -0.10
CA PRO A 207 -8.21 -7.96 0.33
C PRO A 207 -8.17 -9.48 0.17
N ARG A 208 -8.48 -10.18 1.26
CA ARG A 208 -8.61 -11.66 1.33
C ARG A 208 -7.32 -12.45 1.09
N GLN A 209 -6.16 -11.80 1.07
CA GLN A 209 -4.88 -12.49 0.84
C GLN A 209 -4.16 -12.88 2.13
N LEU A 210 -4.35 -12.10 3.20
CA LEU A 210 -3.73 -12.31 4.49
C LEU A 210 -4.74 -12.92 5.46
N TYR A 211 -4.40 -14.08 6.02
CA TYR A 211 -5.25 -14.79 6.97
C TYR A 211 -4.42 -15.72 7.88
N ALA A 212 -4.99 -16.00 9.05
CA ALA A 212 -4.58 -17.10 9.93
C ALA A 212 -5.60 -18.26 9.84
N ILE A 213 -5.19 -19.47 10.22
CA ILE A 213 -6.08 -20.64 10.33
C ILE A 213 -6.42 -20.85 11.80
N LEU A 214 -7.73 -20.90 12.12
CA LEU A 214 -8.24 -21.14 13.47
C LEU A 214 -8.29 -22.64 13.79
N GLU A 215 -8.54 -22.98 15.06
CA GLU A 215 -8.61 -24.39 15.53
C GLU A 215 -9.68 -25.21 14.80
N ASP A 216 -10.80 -24.59 14.45
CA ASP A 216 -11.89 -25.22 13.68
C ASP A 216 -11.62 -25.29 12.16
N GLY A 217 -10.44 -24.85 11.72
CA GLY A 217 -10.03 -24.80 10.31
C GLY A 217 -10.56 -23.59 9.53
N SER A 218 -11.35 -22.71 10.16
CA SER A 218 -11.81 -21.47 9.54
C SER A 218 -10.68 -20.45 9.38
N ARG A 219 -10.91 -19.40 8.58
CA ARG A 219 -9.93 -18.35 8.30
C ARG A 219 -10.28 -17.08 9.05
N LEU A 220 -9.33 -16.57 9.83
CA LEU A 220 -9.36 -15.20 10.33
C LEU A 220 -8.63 -14.30 9.33
N ILE A 221 -9.39 -13.51 8.57
CA ILE A 221 -8.91 -12.71 7.44
C ILE A 221 -8.62 -11.29 7.93
N THR A 222 -7.50 -10.70 7.49
CA THR A 222 -7.25 -9.28 7.78
C THR A 222 -8.29 -8.40 7.12
N ASP A 223 -8.73 -7.36 7.81
CA ASP A 223 -9.59 -6.33 7.25
C ASP A 223 -9.13 -4.93 7.67
N LYS A 224 -10.02 -3.96 7.48
CA LYS A 224 -9.77 -2.56 7.79
C LYS A 224 -9.94 -2.34 9.30
N GLY A 225 -9.05 -1.57 9.90
CA GLY A 225 -9.05 -1.30 11.34
C GLY A 225 -8.16 -2.23 12.17
N ASP A 226 -7.73 -3.37 11.60
CA ASP A 226 -6.70 -4.23 12.20
C ASP A 226 -5.46 -3.41 12.57
N LEU A 227 -4.92 -3.68 13.76
CA LEU A 227 -3.64 -3.14 14.20
C LEU A 227 -2.50 -3.75 13.37
N ALA A 228 -1.57 -2.90 12.94
CA ALA A 228 -0.34 -3.30 12.27
C ALA A 228 0.88 -2.70 12.98
N ILE A 229 1.94 -3.49 13.09
CA ILE A 229 3.26 -3.06 13.53
C ILE A 229 4.19 -3.25 12.34
N THR A 230 4.97 -2.23 12.04
CA THR A 230 5.94 -2.27 10.95
C THR A 230 7.34 -1.99 11.49
N LEU A 231 8.31 -2.69 10.93
CA LEU A 231 9.72 -2.53 11.27
C LEU A 231 10.50 -2.37 9.97
N TYR A 232 11.22 -1.26 9.86
CA TYR A 232 12.21 -1.02 8.82
C TYR A 232 13.61 -1.12 9.43
N ARG A 233 14.52 -1.76 8.70
CA ARG A 233 15.95 -1.78 9.03
C ARG A 233 16.69 -1.16 7.84
N SER A 234 17.33 -0.03 8.06
CA SER A 234 18.17 0.60 7.04
C SER A 234 19.32 -0.33 6.68
N GLU A 235 19.51 -0.60 5.38
CA GLU A 235 20.64 -1.39 4.92
C GLU A 235 21.97 -0.65 5.08
N ASP A 236 21.95 0.68 4.94
CA ASP A 236 23.14 1.52 5.01
C ASP A 236 23.63 1.70 6.45
N SER A 237 22.73 2.02 7.39
CA SER A 237 23.10 2.35 8.78
C SER A 237 22.89 1.18 9.76
N GLY A 238 22.11 0.17 9.38
CA GLY A 238 21.62 -0.86 10.30
C GLY A 238 20.60 -0.34 11.32
N GLU A 239 20.21 0.94 11.25
CA GLU A 239 19.22 1.53 12.16
C GLU A 239 17.85 0.88 11.96
N GLU A 240 17.21 0.55 13.06
CA GLU A 240 15.90 -0.07 13.08
C GLU A 240 14.86 0.95 13.55
N ARG A 241 13.78 1.09 12.79
CA ARG A 241 12.66 1.96 13.16
C ARG A 241 11.37 1.17 13.14
N LEU A 242 10.62 1.29 14.23
CA LEU A 242 9.34 0.64 14.42
C LEU A 242 8.23 1.69 14.42
N ALA A 243 7.13 1.39 13.75
CA ALA A 243 5.93 2.23 13.76
C ALA A 243 4.68 1.39 13.96
N PHE A 244 3.77 1.89 14.79
CA PHE A 244 2.42 1.35 14.94
C PHE A 244 1.50 2.02 13.91
N ALA A 245 0.64 1.23 13.31
CA ALA A 245 -0.24 1.61 12.24
C ALA A 245 -1.58 0.87 12.37
N ILE A 246 -2.53 1.25 11.53
CA ILE A 246 -3.77 0.51 11.32
C ILE A 246 -3.94 0.21 9.84
N ASN A 247 -4.63 -0.88 9.51
CA ASN A 247 -5.09 -1.14 8.15
C ASN A 247 -6.15 -0.09 7.76
N GLY A 248 -5.70 1.04 7.23
CA GLY A 248 -6.56 2.18 6.88
C GLY A 248 -7.18 2.05 5.49
N ASP A 249 -6.52 1.32 4.59
CA ASP A 249 -6.93 1.25 3.20
C ASP A 249 -6.73 -0.14 2.58
N SER A 250 -7.27 -0.35 1.38
CA SER A 250 -7.22 -1.64 0.68
C SER A 250 -6.59 -1.51 -0.71
N GLY A 251 -5.55 -2.30 -0.95
CA GLY A 251 -4.78 -2.27 -2.19
C GLY A 251 -5.25 -3.32 -3.20
N PRO A 252 -4.56 -3.44 -4.34
CA PRO A 252 -4.85 -4.47 -5.32
C PRO A 252 -4.54 -5.87 -4.76
N LYS A 253 -5.31 -6.88 -5.20
CA LYS A 253 -5.18 -8.26 -4.71
C LYS A 253 -3.80 -8.90 -4.95
N GLY A 254 -3.01 -8.35 -5.86
CA GLY A 254 -1.75 -8.90 -6.34
C GLY A 254 -0.51 -8.18 -5.82
N LYS A 255 -0.64 -7.20 -4.93
CA LYS A 255 0.49 -6.49 -4.33
C LYS A 255 0.47 -6.58 -2.81
N LEU A 256 1.64 -6.47 -2.21
CA LEU A 256 1.82 -6.34 -0.77
C LEU A 256 2.61 -5.08 -0.48
N GLY A 257 2.32 -4.48 0.66
CA GLY A 257 3.16 -3.45 1.24
C GLY A 257 2.99 -2.10 0.55
N GLU A 258 1.94 -1.41 0.93
CA GLU A 258 1.85 0.03 0.76
C GLU A 258 1.57 0.65 2.13
N GLY A 259 2.05 1.86 2.35
CA GLY A 259 1.88 2.61 3.59
C GLY A 259 1.54 4.07 3.32
N SER A 260 0.91 4.72 4.29
CA SER A 260 0.69 6.17 4.21
C SER A 260 2.01 6.94 4.21
N VAL A 261 1.99 8.16 3.69
CA VAL A 261 3.14 9.08 3.72
C VAL A 261 3.71 9.22 5.13
N ALA A 262 2.86 9.36 6.15
CA ALA A 262 3.28 9.45 7.55
C ALA A 262 3.98 8.18 8.03
N LEU A 263 3.50 7.00 7.64
CA LEU A 263 4.13 5.74 8.00
C LEU A 263 5.54 5.62 7.42
N LEU A 264 5.70 5.90 6.12
CA LEU A 264 7.03 5.81 5.50
C LEU A 264 7.97 6.88 6.07
N ALA A 265 7.51 8.10 6.32
CA ALA A 265 8.31 9.15 6.96
C ALA A 265 8.77 8.73 8.37
N ALA A 266 7.88 8.12 9.17
CA ALA A 266 8.19 7.60 10.50
C ALA A 266 9.24 6.48 10.45
N LEU A 267 9.10 5.52 9.53
CA LEU A 267 10.07 4.44 9.33
C LEU A 267 11.42 4.95 8.81
N GLN A 268 11.42 6.03 8.01
CA GLN A 268 12.63 6.71 7.56
C GLN A 268 13.21 7.69 8.60
N GLY A 269 12.51 7.96 9.70
CA GLY A 269 12.98 8.90 10.72
C GLY A 269 13.12 10.33 10.21
N ILE A 270 12.32 10.72 9.22
CA ILE A 270 12.33 12.05 8.62
C ILE A 270 11.05 12.82 8.95
N SER A 271 11.16 14.13 9.03
CA SER A 271 9.98 15.00 9.19
C SER A 271 9.31 15.24 7.84
N ILE A 272 7.98 15.20 7.83
CA ILE A 272 7.19 15.61 6.67
C ILE A 272 7.32 17.14 6.54
N PRO A 273 7.69 17.67 5.36
CA PRO A 273 7.62 19.11 5.10
C PRO A 273 6.21 19.64 5.33
N GLU A 274 6.07 20.92 5.67
CA GLU A 274 4.75 21.56 5.78
C GLU A 274 3.97 21.45 4.45
N GLU A 275 4.69 21.57 3.33
CA GLU A 275 4.17 21.49 1.98
C GLU A 275 4.91 20.40 1.19
N PRO A 276 4.59 19.10 1.38
CA PRO A 276 5.25 18.04 0.65
C PRO A 276 4.98 18.18 -0.85
N THR A 277 5.97 17.82 -1.66
CA THR A 277 5.83 17.72 -3.13
C THR A 277 5.71 16.26 -3.54
N LYS A 278 5.23 16.01 -4.76
CA LYS A 278 5.23 14.66 -5.32
C LYS A 278 6.64 14.07 -5.40
N GLU A 279 7.65 14.85 -5.74
CA GLU A 279 9.04 14.39 -5.80
C GLU A 279 9.49 13.88 -4.45
N TRP A 280 9.22 14.62 -3.38
CA TRP A 280 9.54 14.19 -2.02
C TRP A 280 8.78 12.90 -1.65
N VAL A 281 7.49 12.81 -1.96
CA VAL A 281 6.68 11.60 -1.73
C VAL A 281 7.23 10.39 -2.49
N ARG A 282 7.73 10.58 -3.72
CA ARG A 282 8.26 9.50 -4.57
C ARG A 282 9.56 8.90 -4.02
N ASP A 283 10.27 9.61 -3.17
CA ASP A 283 11.53 9.14 -2.58
C ASP A 283 11.31 8.42 -1.23
N LEU A 284 10.06 8.30 -0.78
CA LEU A 284 9.68 7.58 0.45
C LEU A 284 9.68 6.04 0.38
N PRO A 285 9.37 5.37 -0.74
CA PRO A 285 9.26 3.91 -0.79
C PRO A 285 10.46 3.18 -0.17
N LEU A 286 10.19 2.08 0.52
CA LEU A 286 11.19 1.28 1.24
C LEU A 286 11.29 -0.11 0.62
N GLU A 287 12.49 -0.59 0.36
CA GLU A 287 12.68 -1.89 -0.31
C GLU A 287 12.30 -3.08 0.57
N LYS A 288 12.38 -2.96 1.90
CA LYS A 288 12.09 -4.10 2.78
C LYS A 288 11.58 -3.65 4.14
N VAL A 289 10.28 -3.87 4.35
CA VAL A 289 9.60 -3.65 5.62
C VAL A 289 9.03 -4.97 6.12
N TYR A 290 9.15 -5.18 7.42
CA TYR A 290 8.55 -6.32 8.11
C TYR A 290 7.22 -5.89 8.71
N TYR A 291 6.18 -6.65 8.43
CA TYR A 291 4.81 -6.39 8.86
C TYR A 291 4.40 -7.43 9.89
N LEU A 292 3.73 -6.99 10.95
CA LEU A 292 3.07 -7.83 11.94
C LEU A 292 1.64 -7.30 12.14
N ILE A 293 0.65 -8.05 11.70
CA ILE A 293 -0.77 -7.65 11.71
C ILE A 293 -1.51 -8.49 12.75
N PHE A 294 -2.39 -7.85 13.51
CA PHE A 294 -3.24 -8.47 14.53
C PHE A 294 -4.71 -8.43 14.07
N PRO A 295 -5.21 -9.48 13.37
CA PRO A 295 -6.53 -9.48 12.72
C PRO A 295 -7.72 -9.76 13.66
N ALA A 296 -7.47 -9.87 14.96
CA ALA A 296 -8.49 -10.21 15.93
C ALA A 296 -9.41 -8.99 16.17
N PRO A 297 -10.74 -9.18 16.30
CA PRO A 297 -11.66 -8.06 16.57
C PRO A 297 -11.32 -7.26 17.84
N GLU A 298 -10.72 -7.89 18.83
CA GLU A 298 -10.24 -7.25 20.06
C GLU A 298 -9.09 -6.28 19.79
N ASN A 299 -8.31 -6.54 18.74
CA ASN A 299 -7.16 -5.76 18.29
C ASN A 299 -7.51 -4.75 17.20
N ASP A 300 -8.78 -4.68 16.79
CA ASP A 300 -9.27 -3.75 15.78
C ASP A 300 -9.78 -2.46 16.43
N LEU A 301 -9.09 -1.35 16.18
CA LEU A 301 -9.41 -0.04 16.79
C LEU A 301 -10.76 0.52 16.33
N SER A 302 -11.28 0.06 15.18
CA SER A 302 -12.59 0.46 14.68
C SER A 302 -13.74 -0.29 15.34
N LYS A 303 -13.48 -1.48 15.91
CA LYS A 303 -14.48 -2.37 16.51
C LYS A 303 -14.47 -2.35 18.05
N ASN A 304 -13.31 -2.19 18.67
CA ASN A 304 -13.14 -2.39 20.12
C ASN A 304 -13.45 -1.14 20.99
N GLY A 305 -13.86 -0.01 20.37
CA GLY A 305 -14.17 1.24 21.07
C GLY A 305 -12.96 1.94 21.72
N GLN A 306 -11.76 1.33 21.68
CA GLN A 306 -10.51 1.91 22.19
C GLN A 306 -10.00 3.05 21.29
N GLY A 307 -10.43 3.09 20.02
CA GLY A 307 -10.24 4.25 19.16
C GLY A 307 -10.94 5.54 19.66
N GLY A 308 -11.90 5.40 20.59
CA GLY A 308 -12.87 6.45 20.90
C GLY A 308 -14.00 6.46 19.86
N THR A 309 -14.90 7.44 19.95
CA THR A 309 -15.84 7.67 18.84
C THR A 309 -15.04 8.02 17.57
N GLN A 310 -15.44 7.49 16.41
CA GLN A 310 -14.86 7.88 15.12
C GLN A 310 -14.72 9.41 15.04
N GLY A 311 -13.54 9.91 14.68
CA GLY A 311 -13.12 11.31 14.79
C GLY A 311 -12.34 11.68 16.06
N GLN A 312 -12.08 10.73 16.97
CA GLN A 312 -11.25 10.94 18.18
C GLN A 312 -9.97 10.09 18.21
N ILE A 313 -9.72 9.29 17.16
CA ILE A 313 -8.49 8.51 17.03
C ILE A 313 -7.33 9.49 16.78
N THR A 314 -6.20 9.28 17.45
CA THR A 314 -4.94 10.00 17.22
C THR A 314 -3.83 8.99 17.03
N GLN A 315 -2.72 9.38 16.38
CA GLN A 315 -1.57 8.50 16.24
C GLN A 315 -1.06 8.01 17.61
N ALA A 316 -1.00 8.89 18.62
CA ALA A 316 -0.60 8.51 19.97
C ALA A 316 -1.51 7.44 20.61
N LYS A 317 -2.81 7.42 20.29
CA LYS A 317 -3.70 6.33 20.74
C LYS A 317 -3.40 5.02 20.02
N ILE A 318 -3.12 5.07 18.72
CA ILE A 318 -2.69 3.90 17.94
C ILE A 318 -1.39 3.35 18.53
N ASP A 319 -0.41 4.21 18.82
CA ASP A 319 0.87 3.81 19.40
C ASP A 319 0.72 3.17 20.78
N ASN A 320 -0.06 3.78 21.68
CA ASN A 320 -0.26 3.25 23.03
C ASN A 320 -1.02 1.92 23.04
N PHE A 321 -2.07 1.82 22.23
CA PHE A 321 -2.83 0.58 22.08
C PHE A 321 -1.97 -0.51 21.44
N GLY A 322 -1.28 -0.16 20.36
CA GLY A 322 -0.39 -1.05 19.63
C GLY A 322 0.74 -1.58 20.50
N ARG A 323 1.36 -0.73 21.32
CA ARG A 323 2.36 -1.12 22.31
C ARG A 323 1.84 -2.20 23.26
N THR A 324 0.64 -1.99 23.81
CA THR A 324 0.01 -2.92 24.76
C THR A 324 -0.21 -4.30 24.12
N VAL A 325 -0.80 -4.34 22.92
CA VAL A 325 -1.04 -5.59 22.18
C VAL A 325 0.28 -6.28 21.81
N PHE A 326 1.26 -5.51 21.34
CA PHE A 326 2.54 -6.00 20.87
C PHE A 326 3.37 -6.65 21.99
N ASP A 327 3.42 -6.03 23.17
CA ASP A 327 4.12 -6.58 24.33
C ASP A 327 3.39 -7.80 24.90
N ALA A 328 2.05 -7.79 24.93
CA ALA A 328 1.26 -8.95 25.36
C ALA A 328 1.48 -10.16 24.44
N TRP A 329 1.51 -9.95 23.12
CA TRP A 329 1.84 -10.97 22.14
C TRP A 329 3.24 -11.56 22.36
N ALA A 330 4.23 -10.73 22.66
CA ALA A 330 5.58 -11.20 22.97
C ALA A 330 5.64 -12.00 24.27
N ALA A 331 5.02 -11.49 25.34
CA ALA A 331 5.00 -12.14 26.64
C ALA A 331 4.36 -13.54 26.58
N ALA A 332 3.30 -13.72 25.79
CA ALA A 332 2.65 -15.01 25.59
C ALA A 332 3.60 -16.09 25.00
N ALA A 333 4.65 -15.67 24.30
CA ALA A 333 5.69 -16.57 23.77
C ALA A 333 6.99 -16.56 24.59
N GLY A 334 6.99 -15.96 25.78
CA GLY A 334 8.14 -15.92 26.69
C GLY A 334 9.23 -14.90 26.31
N PHE A 335 8.91 -13.90 25.48
CA PHE A 335 9.82 -12.80 25.17
C PHE A 335 9.63 -11.64 26.15
N ALA A 336 10.69 -10.86 26.39
CA ALA A 336 10.64 -9.73 27.32
C ALA A 336 9.86 -8.54 26.75
N THR A 337 9.99 -8.26 25.45
CA THR A 337 9.31 -7.16 24.75
C THR A 337 8.79 -7.59 23.37
N GLY A 338 7.83 -6.82 22.83
CA GLY A 338 7.40 -6.95 21.44
C GLY A 338 8.58 -6.92 20.46
N GLU A 339 9.48 -5.96 20.62
CA GLU A 339 10.66 -5.76 19.80
C GLU A 339 11.57 -6.99 19.78
N ASP A 340 11.82 -7.61 20.93
CA ASP A 340 12.69 -8.79 21.02
C ASP A 340 12.12 -9.95 20.19
N ARG A 341 10.80 -10.16 20.27
CA ARG A 341 10.13 -11.20 19.48
C ARG A 341 10.14 -10.86 18.00
N LEU A 342 9.85 -9.60 17.62
CA LEU A 342 9.84 -9.19 16.21
C LEU A 342 11.23 -9.27 15.59
N LYS A 343 12.29 -8.84 16.30
CA LYS A 343 13.68 -9.00 15.84
C LYS A 343 14.07 -10.46 15.69
N ARG A 344 13.54 -11.35 16.54
CA ARG A 344 13.68 -12.80 16.34
C ARG A 344 12.99 -13.25 15.05
N CYS A 345 11.79 -12.76 14.75
CA CYS A 345 11.10 -13.05 13.49
C CYS A 345 11.93 -12.62 12.27
N VAL A 346 12.47 -11.40 12.31
CA VAL A 346 13.35 -10.87 11.25
C VAL A 346 14.57 -11.75 11.05
N SER A 347 15.24 -12.12 12.14
CA SER A 347 16.47 -12.93 12.10
C SER A 347 16.20 -14.34 11.55
N ASP A 348 15.09 -14.97 11.93
CA ASP A 348 14.72 -16.29 11.40
C ASP A 348 14.39 -16.24 9.89
N LEU A 349 13.92 -15.09 9.36
CA LEU A 349 13.56 -14.91 7.95
C LEU A 349 14.77 -14.60 7.04
N THR A 350 15.86 -14.07 7.60
CA THR A 350 17.12 -13.80 6.89
C THR A 350 18.16 -14.84 7.29
N PRO A 351 18.36 -15.94 6.52
CA PRO A 351 19.48 -16.83 6.76
C PRO A 351 20.77 -16.01 6.64
N GLY A 352 21.59 -16.04 7.70
CA GLY A 352 22.90 -15.39 7.72
C GLY A 352 23.94 -16.07 6.86
#